data_AF-U4R175-F1
#
_entry.id   AF-U4R175-F1
#
_cell.length_a   1.000
_cell.length_b   1.000
_cell.length_c   1.000
_cell.angle_alpha   90.00
_cell.angle_beta   90.00
_cell.angle_gamma   90.00
#
_symmetry.space_group_name_H-M   'P 1'
#
loop_
_entity.id
_entity.type
_entity.pdbx_description
1 polymer ?
#
loop_
_entity_poly.entity_id
_entity_poly.type
_entity_poly.pdbx_seq_one_letter_code
_entity_poly.pdbx_strand_id
1 'polypeptide(L)'
;MSGEKIFSTSFFGYNKKDVNSYLEKINKEYEDKLKIKEREIVDIKTQYRDMKNKYDEISTNLAEIKENRERVANALITAQEQAKNIIEEAKKKAVDEKKKLEQQVEKEKEKLVDIKQELKVLKVEVVDTLKKYEGQLSDFIKEEKT
;
A
#
# COMPACT_ATOMS: atom_id res chain seq x y z
N MET A 1 50.98 -44.87 -27.26
CA MET A 1 51.69 -45.49 -28.41
C MET A 1 53.08 -45.87 -27.93
N SER A 2 53.32 -47.13 -27.60
CA SER A 2 54.64 -47.64 -27.20
C SER A 2 54.92 -48.87 -28.06
N GLY A 3 55.87 -48.76 -28.99
CA GLY A 3 56.33 -49.90 -29.79
C GLY A 3 56.84 -49.57 -31.20
N GLU A 4 56.43 -48.47 -31.83
CA GLU A 4 56.91 -48.13 -33.17
C GLU A 4 58.26 -47.38 -33.11
N LYS A 5 59.26 -47.83 -33.88
CA LYS A 5 60.52 -47.07 -34.05
C LYS A 5 60.21 -45.77 -34.78
N ILE A 6 60.10 -44.67 -34.01
CA ILE A 6 59.77 -43.33 -34.49
C ILE A 6 60.87 -42.76 -35.41
N PHE A 7 62.11 -43.23 -35.26
CA PHE A 7 63.28 -42.76 -36.02
C PHE A 7 64.02 -43.94 -36.64
N SER A 8 64.34 -43.87 -37.94
CA SER A 8 65.29 -44.81 -38.56
C SER A 8 66.73 -44.51 -38.11
N THR A 9 67.64 -45.50 -38.19
CA THR A 9 69.06 -45.35 -37.82
C THR A 9 69.93 -45.12 -39.06
N SER A 10 70.82 -44.13 -39.00
CA SER A 10 71.87 -43.83 -39.99
C SER A 10 73.25 -44.34 -39.49
N PHE A 11 74.28 -44.29 -40.35
CA PHE A 11 75.66 -44.72 -40.02
C PHE A 11 76.25 -44.09 -38.74
N PHE A 12 75.68 -42.99 -38.26
CA PHE A 12 75.90 -42.42 -36.93
C PHE A 12 74.56 -41.91 -36.36
N GLY A 13 73.91 -42.69 -35.47
CA GLY A 13 72.73 -42.27 -34.73
C GLY A 13 71.40 -42.28 -35.50
N TYR A 14 70.42 -41.47 -35.06
CA TYR A 14 69.10 -41.39 -35.68
C TYR A 14 69.09 -40.57 -36.96
N ASN A 15 68.20 -40.92 -37.88
CA ASN A 15 68.00 -40.20 -39.13
C ASN A 15 67.45 -38.81 -38.85
N LYS A 16 68.25 -37.79 -39.17
CA LYS A 16 67.94 -36.38 -38.96
C LYS A 16 66.61 -35.95 -39.59
N LYS A 17 66.21 -36.54 -40.73
CA LYS A 17 64.93 -36.19 -41.38
C LYS A 17 63.73 -36.65 -40.55
N ASP A 18 63.79 -37.87 -40.02
CA ASP A 18 62.73 -38.43 -39.18
C ASP A 18 62.61 -37.67 -37.86
N VAL A 19 63.76 -37.32 -37.26
CA VAL A 19 63.81 -36.49 -36.04
C VAL A 19 63.21 -35.11 -36.29
N ASN A 20 63.60 -34.43 -37.37
CA ASN A 20 63.06 -33.12 -37.70
C ASN A 20 61.56 -33.17 -37.99
N SER A 21 61.09 -34.16 -38.76
CA SER A 21 59.66 -34.30 -39.08
C SER A 21 58.81 -34.57 -37.84
N TYR A 22 59.31 -35.38 -36.91
CA TYR A 22 58.65 -35.62 -35.62
C TYR A 22 58.60 -34.37 -34.75
N LEU A 23 59.71 -33.61 -34.67
CA LEU A 23 59.75 -32.35 -33.92
C LEU A 23 58.79 -31.32 -34.53
N GLU A 24 58.74 -31.19 -35.86
CA GLU A 24 57.79 -30.32 -36.55
C GLU A 24 56.34 -30.74 -36.27
N LYS A 25 56.03 -32.04 -36.33
CA LYS A 25 54.70 -32.57 -36.02
C LYS A 25 54.29 -32.26 -34.57
N ILE A 26 55.20 -32.49 -33.62
CA ILE A 26 54.95 -32.20 -32.20
C ILE A 26 54.74 -30.70 -31.97
N ASN A 27 55.59 -29.85 -32.55
CA ASN A 27 55.46 -28.41 -32.40
C ASN A 27 54.11 -27.93 -32.95
N LYS A 28 53.70 -28.43 -34.12
CA LYS A 28 52.39 -28.13 -34.69
C LYS A 28 51.24 -28.60 -33.80
N GLU A 29 51.31 -29.82 -33.26
CA GLU A 29 50.28 -30.33 -32.33
C GLU A 29 50.19 -29.48 -31.06
N TYR A 30 51.32 -29.00 -30.52
CA TYR A 30 51.32 -28.09 -29.36
C TYR A 30 50.77 -26.71 -29.70
N GLU A 31 51.15 -26.14 -30.84
CA GLU A 31 50.59 -24.87 -31.32
C GLU A 31 49.07 -24.94 -31.51
N ASP A 32 48.58 -26.03 -32.10
CA ASP A 32 47.14 -26.22 -32.31
C ASP A 32 46.39 -26.38 -30.98
N LYS A 33 46.94 -27.14 -30.02
CA LYS A 33 46.38 -27.24 -28.66
C LYS A 33 46.37 -25.90 -27.94
N LEU A 34 47.45 -25.11 -28.08
CA LEU A 34 47.57 -23.80 -27.46
C LEU A 34 46.52 -22.84 -28.04
N LYS A 35 46.34 -22.81 -29.35
CA LYS A 35 45.29 -22.02 -30.02
C LYS A 35 43.87 -22.44 -29.62
N ILE A 36 43.63 -23.73 -29.38
CA ILE A 36 42.33 -24.20 -28.88
C ILE A 36 42.10 -23.68 -27.46
N LYS A 37 43.09 -23.81 -26.58
CA LYS A 37 43.00 -23.34 -25.20
C LYS A 37 42.84 -21.83 -25.10
N GLU A 38 43.53 -21.07 -25.95
CA GLU A 38 43.35 -19.61 -26.04
C GLU A 38 41.92 -19.23 -26.44
N ARG A 39 41.33 -19.93 -27.42
CA ARG A 39 39.93 -19.73 -27.80
C ARG A 39 38.97 -20.05 -26.65
N GLU A 40 39.15 -21.20 -26.00
CA GLU A 40 38.34 -21.58 -24.83
C GLU A 40 38.42 -20.52 -23.71
N ILE A 41 39.62 -19.97 -23.45
CA ILE A 41 39.80 -18.91 -22.46
C ILE A 41 39.01 -17.65 -22.84
N VAL A 42 39.01 -17.26 -24.11
CA VAL A 42 38.25 -16.10 -24.59
C VAL A 42 36.74 -16.34 -24.45
N ASP A 43 36.26 -17.51 -24.81
CA ASP A 43 34.84 -17.87 -24.71
C ASP A 43 34.38 -17.88 -23.25
N ILE A 44 35.15 -18.50 -22.35
CA ILE A 44 34.87 -18.54 -20.92
C ILE A 44 34.86 -17.12 -20.33
N LYS A 45 35.84 -16.27 -20.68
CA LYS A 45 35.87 -14.87 -20.22
C LYS A 45 34.65 -14.09 -20.66
N THR A 46 34.17 -14.33 -21.88
CA THR A 46 32.98 -13.68 -22.43
C THR A 46 31.73 -14.12 -21.66
N GLN A 47 31.53 -15.43 -21.50
CA GLN A 47 30.42 -15.98 -20.72
C GLN A 47 30.42 -15.50 -19.27
N TYR A 48 31.59 -15.42 -18.64
CA TYR A 48 31.73 -14.91 -17.28
C TYR A 48 31.31 -13.44 -17.19
N ARG A 49 31.74 -12.59 -18.14
CA ARG A 49 31.34 -11.18 -18.18
C ARG A 49 29.82 -11.04 -18.35
N ASP A 50 29.23 -11.81 -19.25
CA ASP A 50 27.79 -11.77 -19.50
C ASP A 50 26.99 -12.22 -18.26
N MET A 51 27.45 -13.29 -17.60
CA MET A 51 26.82 -13.79 -16.38
C MET A 51 26.94 -12.78 -15.24
N LYS A 52 28.10 -12.13 -15.10
CA LYS A 52 28.30 -11.09 -14.10
C LYS A 52 27.37 -9.90 -14.34
N ASN A 53 27.25 -9.43 -15.58
CA ASN A 53 26.36 -8.33 -15.91
C ASN A 53 24.89 -8.66 -15.57
N LYS A 54 24.43 -9.88 -15.91
CA LYS A 54 23.09 -10.36 -15.53
C LYS A 54 22.90 -10.44 -14.02
N TYR A 55 23.91 -10.90 -13.29
CA TYR A 55 23.88 -10.96 -11.83
C TYR A 55 23.75 -9.56 -11.22
N ASP A 56 24.56 -8.60 -11.70
CA ASP A 56 24.55 -7.23 -11.20
C ASP A 56 23.20 -6.54 -11.49
N GLU A 57 22.62 -6.78 -12.67
CA GLU A 57 21.28 -6.31 -13.04
C GLU A 57 20.19 -6.90 -12.13
N ILE A 58 20.17 -8.22 -11.94
CA ILE A 58 19.22 -8.90 -11.06
C ILE A 58 19.37 -8.41 -9.62
N SER A 59 20.59 -8.24 -9.14
CA SER A 59 20.87 -7.74 -7.78
C SER A 59 20.32 -6.33 -7.59
N THR A 60 20.49 -5.45 -8.59
CA THR A 60 19.97 -4.08 -8.57
C THR A 60 18.45 -4.08 -8.56
N ASN A 61 17.81 -4.81 -9.49
CA ASN A 61 16.36 -4.94 -9.56
C ASN A 61 15.77 -5.49 -8.26
N LEU A 62 16.44 -6.45 -7.62
CA LEU A 62 16.01 -7.04 -6.37
C LEU A 62 16.08 -6.04 -5.20
N ALA A 63 17.08 -5.15 -5.18
CA ALA A 63 17.15 -4.06 -4.21
C ALA A 63 16.00 -3.07 -4.39
N GLU A 64 15.72 -2.66 -5.64
CA GLU A 64 14.61 -1.76 -5.95
C GLU A 64 13.25 -2.35 -5.58
N ILE A 65 13.03 -3.64 -5.90
CA ILE A 65 11.78 -4.34 -5.54
C ILE A 65 11.60 -4.40 -4.02
N LYS A 66 12.68 -4.65 -3.26
CA LYS A 66 12.62 -4.67 -1.79
C LYS A 66 12.25 -3.29 -1.23
N GLU A 67 12.88 -2.24 -1.72
CA GLU A 67 12.60 -0.87 -1.30
C GLU A 67 11.15 -0.47 -1.65
N ASN A 68 10.70 -0.76 -2.86
CA ASN A 68 9.32 -0.48 -3.28
C ASN A 68 8.31 -1.25 -2.43
N ARG A 69 8.59 -2.52 -2.12
CA ARG A 69 7.74 -3.32 -1.23
C ARG A 69 7.64 -2.72 0.17
N GLU A 70 8.76 -2.24 0.72
CA GLU A 70 8.78 -1.57 2.03
C GLU A 70 7.95 -0.28 2.02
N ARG A 71 8.13 0.57 1.00
CA ARG A 71 7.36 1.80 0.83
C ARG A 71 5.85 1.52 0.72
N VAL A 72 5.46 0.53 -0.07
CA VAL A 72 4.05 0.13 -0.22
C VAL A 72 3.49 -0.40 1.09
N ALA A 73 4.25 -1.24 1.81
CA ALA A 73 3.81 -1.74 3.11
C ALA A 73 3.58 -0.61 4.12
N ASN A 74 4.50 0.34 4.20
CA ASN A 74 4.39 1.51 5.09
C ASN A 74 3.19 2.39 4.73
N ALA A 75 2.94 2.62 3.43
CA ALA A 75 1.78 3.35 2.96
C ALA A 75 0.46 2.65 3.32
N LEU A 76 0.40 1.33 3.17
CA LEU A 76 -0.79 0.54 3.52
C LEU A 76 -1.08 0.55 5.03
N ILE A 77 -0.04 0.41 5.86
CA ILE A 77 -0.17 0.50 7.31
C ILE A 77 -0.71 1.88 7.71
N THR A 78 -0.10 2.94 7.18
CA THR A 78 -0.51 4.32 7.47
C THR A 78 -1.95 4.57 7.04
N ALA A 79 -2.34 4.13 5.83
CA ALA A 79 -3.70 4.26 5.33
C ALA A 79 -4.72 3.50 6.21
N GLN A 80 -4.36 2.30 6.66
CA GLN A 80 -5.22 1.51 7.55
C GLN A 80 -5.40 2.17 8.91
N GLU A 81 -4.34 2.72 9.50
CA GLU A 81 -4.40 3.46 10.77
C GLU A 81 -5.24 4.72 10.63
N GLN A 82 -5.04 5.51 9.57
CA GLN A 82 -5.84 6.70 9.29
C GLN A 82 -7.31 6.36 9.08
N ALA A 83 -7.62 5.30 8.34
CA ALA A 83 -9.00 4.85 8.13
C ALA A 83 -9.67 4.45 9.45
N LYS A 84 -8.95 3.73 10.34
CA LYS A 84 -9.46 3.40 11.68
C LYS A 84 -9.76 4.66 12.49
N ASN A 85 -8.82 5.62 12.52
CA ASN A 85 -8.99 6.87 13.24
C ASN A 85 -10.21 7.66 12.73
N ILE A 86 -10.39 7.75 11.41
CA ILE A 86 -11.56 8.43 10.80
C ILE A 86 -12.86 7.75 11.25
N ILE A 87 -12.92 6.41 11.23
CA ILE A 87 -14.11 5.66 11.65
C ILE A 87 -14.40 5.87 13.13
N GLU A 88 -13.38 5.83 13.99
CA GLU A 88 -13.53 6.05 15.43
C GLU A 88 -13.98 7.48 15.73
N GLU A 89 -13.40 8.48 15.09
CA GLU A 89 -13.82 9.87 15.21
C GLU A 89 -15.26 10.08 14.73
N ALA A 90 -15.63 9.48 13.60
CA ALA A 90 -16.98 9.58 13.07
C ALA A 90 -18.01 8.96 14.04
N LYS A 91 -17.70 7.79 14.61
CA LYS A 91 -18.54 7.16 15.64
C LYS A 91 -18.67 8.04 16.87
N LYS A 92 -17.57 8.61 17.36
CA LYS A 92 -17.58 9.50 18.52
C LYS A 92 -18.42 10.75 18.26
N LYS A 93 -18.22 11.41 17.13
CA LYS A 93 -19.00 12.60 16.72
C LYS A 93 -20.49 12.27 16.60
N ALA A 94 -20.85 11.14 16.00
CA ALA A 94 -22.24 10.72 15.87
C ALA A 94 -22.91 10.48 17.25
N VAL A 95 -22.19 9.87 18.20
CA VAL A 95 -22.69 9.67 19.56
C VAL A 95 -22.87 11.01 20.29
N ASP A 96 -21.88 11.90 20.18
CA ASP A 96 -21.93 13.22 20.82
C ASP A 96 -23.06 14.08 20.24
N GLU A 97 -23.27 14.03 18.93
CA GLU A 97 -24.34 14.76 18.24
C GLU A 97 -25.71 14.20 18.58
N LYS A 98 -25.87 12.87 18.61
CA LYS A 98 -27.10 12.21 19.08
C LYS A 98 -27.46 12.68 20.50
N LYS A 99 -26.48 12.68 21.41
CA LYS A 99 -26.69 13.13 22.79
C LYS A 99 -27.11 14.60 22.86
N LYS A 100 -26.50 15.47 22.04
CA LYS A 100 -26.89 16.89 21.96
C LYS A 100 -28.32 17.05 21.45
N LEU A 101 -28.70 16.30 20.41
CA LEU A 101 -30.07 16.32 19.88
C LEU A 101 -31.09 15.82 20.90
N GLU A 102 -30.80 14.73 21.62
CA GLU A 102 -31.67 14.23 22.69
C GLU A 102 -31.89 15.28 23.79
N GLN A 103 -30.82 15.98 24.21
CA GLN A 103 -30.93 17.07 25.18
C GLN A 103 -31.75 18.26 24.67
N GLN A 104 -31.61 18.62 23.39
CA GLN A 104 -32.42 19.68 22.79
C GLN A 104 -33.89 19.29 22.71
N VAL A 105 -34.18 18.06 22.28
CA VAL A 105 -35.54 17.52 22.21
C VAL A 105 -36.20 17.57 23.59
N GLU A 106 -35.49 17.17 24.64
CA GLU A 106 -36.06 17.18 25.99
C GLU A 106 -36.36 18.59 26.48
N LYS A 107 -35.45 19.55 26.26
CA LYS A 107 -35.70 20.97 26.59
C LYS A 107 -36.90 21.54 25.83
N GLU A 108 -37.06 21.21 24.56
CA GLU A 108 -38.20 21.68 23.77
C GLU A 108 -39.52 21.02 24.22
N LYS A 109 -39.49 19.77 24.69
CA LYS A 109 -40.66 19.14 25.32
C LYS A 109 -41.06 19.83 26.61
N GLU A 110 -40.10 20.15 27.48
CA GLU A 110 -40.36 20.87 28.73
C GLU A 110 -41.05 22.21 28.44
N LYS A 111 -40.50 23.02 27.53
CA LYS A 111 -41.12 24.28 27.08
C LYS A 111 -42.53 24.08 26.54
N LEU A 112 -42.77 23.01 25.77
CA LEU A 112 -44.07 22.73 25.19
C LEU A 112 -45.11 22.37 26.26
N VAL A 113 -44.70 21.72 27.34
CA VAL A 113 -45.56 21.47 28.50
C VAL A 113 -45.91 22.78 29.20
N ASP A 114 -44.91 23.63 29.45
CA ASP A 114 -45.11 24.94 30.08
C ASP A 114 -46.09 25.81 29.28
N ILE A 115 -45.87 25.96 27.97
CA ILE A 115 -46.75 26.73 27.08
C ILE A 115 -48.19 26.17 27.08
N LYS A 116 -48.36 24.84 27.10
CA LYS A 116 -49.69 24.22 27.19
C LYS A 116 -50.39 24.56 28.50
N GLN A 117 -49.64 24.62 29.59
CA GLN A 117 -50.18 24.96 30.90
C GLN A 117 -50.59 26.43 30.97
N GLU A 118 -49.75 27.33 30.46
CA GLU A 118 -50.06 28.76 30.31
C GLU A 118 -51.32 28.98 29.44
N LEU A 119 -51.41 28.31 28.29
CA LEU A 119 -52.59 28.36 27.42
C LEU A 119 -53.87 27.92 28.13
N LYS A 120 -53.78 26.89 28.99
CA LYS A 120 -54.92 26.41 29.76
C LYS A 120 -55.38 27.46 30.77
N VAL A 121 -54.44 28.10 31.47
CA VAL A 121 -54.74 29.18 32.42
C VAL A 121 -55.36 30.36 31.69
N LEU A 122 -54.75 30.83 30.60
CA LEU A 122 -55.25 31.94 29.80
C LEU A 122 -56.67 31.68 29.28
N LYS A 123 -56.97 30.44 28.84
CA LYS A 123 -58.32 30.07 28.41
C LYS A 123 -59.35 30.21 29.52
N VAL A 124 -59.01 29.79 30.75
CA VAL A 124 -59.89 29.93 31.92
C VAL A 124 -60.12 31.41 32.23
N GLU A 125 -59.05 32.21 32.29
CA GLU A 125 -59.12 33.65 32.55
C GLU A 125 -59.99 34.39 31.53
N VAL A 126 -59.86 34.07 30.24
CA VAL A 126 -60.69 34.64 29.17
C VAL A 126 -62.16 34.30 29.37
N VAL A 127 -62.48 33.03 29.65
CA VAL A 127 -63.87 32.61 29.89
C VAL A 127 -64.46 33.31 31.12
N ASP A 128 -63.71 33.41 32.20
CA ASP A 128 -64.16 34.06 33.43
C ASP A 128 -64.37 35.57 33.23
N THR A 129 -63.49 36.21 32.46
CA THR A 129 -63.62 37.63 32.09
C THR A 129 -64.86 37.86 31.22
N LEU A 130 -65.12 37.00 30.23
CA LEU A 130 -66.32 37.08 29.39
C LEU A 130 -67.60 36.91 30.21
N LYS A 131 -67.64 35.92 31.12
CA LYS A 131 -68.78 35.72 32.03
C LYS A 131 -69.01 36.93 32.93
N LYS A 132 -67.94 37.56 33.41
CA LYS A 132 -68.03 38.78 34.22
C LYS A 132 -68.66 39.92 33.43
N TYR A 133 -68.22 40.15 32.19
CA TYR A 133 -68.82 41.16 31.32
C TYR A 133 -70.27 40.85 30.97
N GLU A 134 -70.62 39.60 30.69
CA GLU A 134 -72.00 39.16 30.42
C GLU A 134 -72.92 39.42 31.63
N GLY A 135 -72.44 39.14 32.84
CA GLY A 135 -73.16 39.44 34.08
C GLY A 135 -73.38 40.94 34.26
N GLN A 136 -72.32 41.75 34.09
CA GLN A 136 -72.41 43.22 34.20
C GLN A 136 -73.38 43.82 33.17
N LEU A 137 -73.36 43.33 31.93
CA LEU A 137 -74.32 43.76 30.90
C LEU A 137 -75.76 43.35 31.24
N SER A 138 -75.95 42.14 31.77
CA SER A 138 -77.27 41.65 32.19
C SER A 138 -77.86 42.48 33.34
N ASP A 139 -77.01 42.93 34.27
CA ASP A 139 -77.42 43.79 35.38
C ASP A 139 -77.79 45.21 34.89
N PHE A 140 -77.00 45.80 34.00
CA PHE A 140 -77.32 47.09 33.34
C PHE A 140 -78.68 47.05 32.62
N ILE A 141 -78.96 45.99 31.87
CA ILE A 141 -80.24 45.83 31.14
C ILE A 141 -81.43 45.69 32.09
N LYS A 142 -81.23 45.15 33.29
CA LYS A 142 -82.29 45.07 34.32
C LYS A 142 -82.53 46.42 34.97
N GLU A 143 -81.49 47.21 35.23
CA GLU A 143 -81.62 48.57 35.76
C GLU A 143 -82.32 49.51 34.77
N GLU A 144 -82.13 49.36 33.46
CA GLU A 144 -82.81 50.19 32.43
C GLU A 144 -84.32 49.87 32.24
N LYS A 145 -84.79 48.72 32.75
CA LYS A 145 -86.20 48.27 32.62
C LYS A 145 -87.06 48.53 33.85
N THR A 146 -86.52 49.20 34.87
CA THR A 146 -87.22 49.58 36.10
C THR A 146 -87.40 51.08 36.15
#